data_AF-A0A0F8XAL6-F1
#
_entry.id   AF-A0A0F8XAL6-F1
#
_cell.length_a   1.000
_cell.length_b   1.000
_cell.length_c   1.000
_cell.angle_alpha   90.00
_cell.angle_beta   90.00
_cell.angle_gamma   90.00
#
_symmetry.space_group_name_H-M   'P 1'
#
loop_
_entity.id
_entity.type
_entity.pdbx_description
1 polymer ?
#
loop_
_entity_poly.entity_id
_entity_poly.type
_entity_poly.pdbx_seq_one_letter_code
_entity_poly.pdbx_strand_id
1 'polypeptide(L)'
;MEIIGAIKVLFKTKTGPQLKREFNSFTKDWDTKINYRSTFARLPDRASVHVGPFGLTSKIYEYVSEGTRPHAIAAKNAPLLRFRTDYRPHTTASGGRGGPGVATGPVIRAKAVMHPGIKARDFDSQVAKSEEAKVVRD
;
A
#
# COMPACT_ATOMS: atom_id res chain seq x y z
N MET A 1 -2.11 31.92 -20.57
CA MET A 1 -2.31 30.45 -20.69
C MET A 1 -1.09 29.60 -20.31
N GLU A 2 0.13 30.17 -20.23
CA GLU A 2 1.37 29.40 -19.95
C GLU A 2 1.48 28.79 -18.55
N ILE A 3 1.05 29.48 -17.50
CA ILE A 3 1.19 29.02 -16.10
C ILE A 3 0.50 27.67 -15.87
N ILE A 4 -0.66 27.46 -16.51
CA ILE A 4 -1.44 26.22 -16.39
C ILE A 4 -0.74 25.05 -17.07
N GLY A 5 -0.07 25.30 -18.19
CA GLY A 5 0.76 24.30 -18.87
C GLY A 5 1.95 23.89 -18.00
N ALA A 6 2.64 24.87 -17.42
CA ALA A 6 3.78 24.64 -16.53
C ALA A 6 3.40 23.83 -15.28
N ILE A 7 2.26 24.13 -14.65
CA ILE A 7 1.74 23.38 -13.49
C ILE A 7 1.46 21.92 -13.87
N LYS A 8 0.78 21.68 -15.00
CA LYS A 8 0.49 20.31 -15.47
C LYS A 8 1.78 19.54 -15.77
N VAL A 9 2.79 20.20 -16.32
CA VAL A 9 4.11 19.61 -16.57
C VAL A 9 4.77 19.25 -15.24
N LEU A 10 4.86 20.19 -14.28
CA LEU A 10 5.43 19.96 -12.95
C LEU A 10 4.81 18.75 -12.25
N PHE A 11 3.48 18.67 -12.23
CA PHE A 11 2.76 17.56 -11.61
C PHE A 11 3.05 16.22 -12.28
N LYS A 12 3.16 16.20 -13.61
CA LYS A 12 3.45 14.96 -14.36
C LYS A 12 4.92 14.53 -14.28
N THR A 13 5.86 15.47 -14.27
CA THR A 13 7.29 15.16 -14.36
C THR A 13 7.97 15.05 -13.00
N LYS A 14 7.45 15.74 -11.97
CA LYS A 14 8.05 15.79 -10.64
C LYS A 14 7.16 15.14 -9.58
N THR A 15 5.98 15.71 -9.31
CA THR A 15 5.15 15.33 -8.16
C THR A 15 4.61 13.90 -8.27
N GLY A 16 3.99 13.54 -9.40
CA GLY A 16 3.47 12.18 -9.62
C GLY A 16 4.56 11.11 -9.51
N PRO A 17 5.72 11.25 -10.19
CA PRO A 17 6.85 10.34 -10.04
C PRO A 17 7.41 10.27 -8.62
N GLN A 18 7.48 11.39 -7.89
CA GLN A 18 7.93 11.42 -6.49
C GLN A 18 7.00 10.62 -5.58
N LEU A 19 5.70 10.92 -5.60
CA LEU A 19 4.70 10.16 -4.83
C LEU A 19 4.75 8.67 -5.17
N LYS A 20 4.87 8.33 -6.46
CA LYS A 20 5.01 6.94 -6.89
C LYS A 20 6.26 6.25 -6.31
N ARG A 21 7.38 6.96 -6.15
CA ARG A 21 8.58 6.41 -5.50
C ARG A 21 8.34 6.12 -4.01
N GLU A 22 7.67 7.03 -3.31
CA GLU A 22 7.32 6.84 -1.89
C GLU A 22 6.42 5.61 -1.71
N PHE A 23 5.34 5.49 -2.49
CA PHE A 23 4.48 4.30 -2.47
C PHE A 23 5.23 3.00 -2.79
N ASN A 24 6.09 3.03 -3.82
CA ASN A 24 6.92 1.89 -4.16
C ASN A 24 7.87 1.48 -3.03
N SER A 25 8.30 2.40 -2.17
CA SER A 25 9.21 2.08 -1.06
C SER A 25 8.56 1.14 -0.03
N PHE A 26 7.26 1.29 0.23
CA PHE A 26 6.50 0.44 1.15
C PHE A 26 6.31 -0.98 0.61
N THR A 27 6.16 -1.13 -0.70
CA THR A 27 5.86 -2.41 -1.37
C THR A 27 7.05 -3.00 -2.12
N LYS A 28 8.25 -2.43 -1.99
CA LYS A 28 9.45 -2.83 -2.75
C LYS A 28 9.75 -4.31 -2.60
N ASP A 29 9.66 -4.79 -1.37
CA ASP A 29 10.05 -6.14 -0.96
C ASP A 29 8.89 -7.15 -1.06
N TRP A 30 7.73 -6.74 -1.59
CA TRP A 30 6.62 -7.67 -1.79
C TRP A 30 6.86 -8.54 -3.01
N ASP A 31 6.57 -9.83 -2.91
CA ASP A 31 6.65 -10.76 -4.05
C ASP A 31 5.68 -10.34 -5.15
N THR A 32 4.45 -9.95 -4.76
CA THR A 32 3.47 -9.37 -5.69
C THR A 32 3.76 -7.90 -5.89
N LYS A 33 4.11 -7.51 -7.12
CA LYS A 33 4.37 -6.11 -7.46
C LYS A 33 3.07 -5.33 -7.61
N ILE A 34 3.00 -4.21 -6.89
CA ILE A 34 1.88 -3.29 -6.94
C ILE A 34 2.11 -2.27 -8.05
N ASN A 35 1.10 -2.11 -8.92
CA ASN A 35 1.14 -1.09 -9.95
C ASN A 35 0.52 0.20 -9.41
N TYR A 36 1.26 1.30 -9.48
CA TYR A 36 0.75 2.62 -9.09
C TYR A 36 0.48 3.48 -10.31
N ARG A 37 -0.68 4.15 -10.31
CA ARG A 37 -1.09 5.11 -11.32
C ARG A 37 -1.16 6.50 -10.72
N SER A 38 -0.65 7.48 -11.47
CA SER A 38 -0.83 8.89 -11.16
C SER A 38 -1.87 9.48 -12.09
N THR A 39 -2.90 10.10 -11.53
CA THR A 39 -3.91 10.86 -12.26
C THR A 39 -3.87 12.31 -11.85
N PHE A 40 -3.90 13.20 -12.85
CA PHE A 40 -3.97 14.64 -12.64
C PHE A 40 -5.39 15.10 -12.90
N ALA A 41 -6.00 15.76 -11.92
CA ALA A 41 -7.27 16.43 -12.09
C ALA A 41 -7.07 17.94 -11.96
N ARG A 42 -7.70 18.67 -12.87
CA ARG A 42 -7.82 20.12 -12.80
C ARG A 42 -9.25 20.44 -12.41
N LEU A 43 -9.40 21.14 -11.30
CA LEU A 43 -10.65 21.77 -10.88
C LEU A 43 -10.51 23.30 -11.09
N PRO A 44 -11.62 24.04 -11.14
CA PRO A 44 -11.58 25.50 -11.33
C PRO A 44 -10.77 26.24 -10.27
N ASP A 45 -10.78 25.73 -9.03
CA ASP A 45 -10.18 26.32 -7.82
C ASP A 45 -8.87 25.66 -7.39
N ARG A 46 -8.54 24.48 -7.95
CA ARG A 46 -7.36 23.69 -7.52
C ARG A 46 -6.87 22.74 -8.59
N ALA A 47 -5.60 22.40 -8.50
CA ALA A 47 -5.01 21.29 -9.24
C ALA A 47 -4.68 20.17 -8.25
N SER A 48 -5.00 18.93 -8.59
CA SER A 48 -4.70 17.78 -7.74
C SER A 48 -3.99 16.68 -8.53
N VAL A 49 -3.07 16.00 -7.84
CA VAL A 49 -2.49 14.75 -8.29
C VAL A 49 -2.91 13.67 -7.31
N HIS A 50 -3.56 12.65 -7.84
CA HIS A 50 -3.85 11.44 -7.10
C HIS A 50 -2.85 10.37 -7.53
N VAL A 51 -2.25 9.68 -6.55
CA VAL A 51 -1.40 8.51 -6.79
C VAL A 51 -1.91 7.40 -5.89
N GLY A 52 -2.17 6.24 -6.48
CA GLY A 52 -2.68 5.09 -5.77
C GLY A 52 -2.47 3.78 -6.53
N PRO A 53 -2.71 2.63 -5.89
CA PRO A 53 -2.61 1.33 -6.53
C PRO A 53 -3.68 1.18 -7.63
N PHE A 54 -3.38 0.40 -8.65
CA PHE A 54 -4.25 0.18 -9.80
C PHE A 54 -4.15 -1.26 -10.31
N GLY A 55 -5.27 -1.79 -10.81
CA GLY A 55 -5.35 -3.09 -11.46
C GLY A 55 -5.58 -4.25 -10.48
N LEU A 56 -5.37 -5.48 -10.94
CA LEU A 56 -5.74 -6.69 -10.22
C LEU A 56 -5.03 -6.86 -8.86
N THR A 57 -3.88 -6.20 -8.67
CA THR A 57 -3.11 -6.27 -7.42
C THR A 57 -3.45 -5.17 -6.43
N SER A 58 -4.33 -4.21 -6.77
CA SER A 58 -4.68 -3.10 -5.87
C SER A 58 -5.30 -3.58 -4.56
N LYS A 59 -6.10 -4.64 -4.64
CA LYS A 59 -6.79 -5.21 -3.48
C LYS A 59 -5.84 -5.70 -2.39
N ILE A 60 -4.67 -6.21 -2.77
CA ILE A 60 -3.65 -6.66 -1.81
C ILE A 60 -3.10 -5.46 -1.04
N TYR A 61 -2.85 -4.35 -1.75
CA TYR A 61 -2.45 -3.10 -1.10
C TYR A 61 -3.55 -2.58 -0.17
N GLU A 62 -4.80 -2.53 -0.65
CA GLU A 62 -5.96 -2.06 0.13
C GLU A 62 -6.11 -2.83 1.43
N TYR A 63 -6.06 -4.18 1.39
CA TYR A 63 -6.17 -5.00 2.59
C TYR A 63 -5.10 -4.69 3.64
N VAL A 64 -3.89 -4.34 3.22
CA VAL A 64 -2.79 -4.03 4.14
C VAL A 64 -2.84 -2.57 4.62
N SER A 65 -3.15 -1.64 3.71
CA SER A 65 -3.25 -0.21 4.04
C SER A 65 -4.45 0.05 4.97
N GLU A 66 -5.63 -0.41 4.59
CA GLU A 66 -6.91 -0.17 5.29
C GLU A 66 -7.23 -1.21 6.38
N GLY A 67 -6.55 -2.35 6.33
CA GLY A 67 -6.78 -3.46 7.24
C GLY A 67 -7.88 -4.42 6.77
N THR A 68 -8.11 -5.48 7.54
CA THR A 68 -9.20 -6.44 7.29
C THR A 68 -9.93 -6.77 8.59
N ARG A 69 -11.23 -7.00 8.49
CA ARG A 69 -12.07 -7.47 9.61
C ARG A 69 -11.82 -8.95 9.90
N PRO A 70 -12.18 -9.45 11.10
CA PRO A 70 -12.17 -10.89 11.36
C PRO A 70 -13.01 -11.65 10.32
N HIS A 71 -12.47 -12.74 9.78
CA HIS A 71 -13.14 -13.54 8.76
C HIS A 71 -12.60 -14.97 8.69
N ALA A 72 -13.44 -15.89 8.22
CA ALA A 72 -13.01 -17.25 7.95
C ALA A 72 -12.19 -17.32 6.66
N ILE A 73 -11.03 -17.98 6.72
CA ILE A 73 -10.23 -18.37 5.57
C ILE A 73 -10.36 -19.88 5.42
N ALA A 74 -10.89 -20.34 4.29
CA ALA A 74 -11.06 -21.75 3.99
C ALA A 74 -10.20 -22.17 2.80
N ALA A 75 -9.76 -23.44 2.79
CA ALA A 75 -9.06 -24.00 1.65
C ALA A 75 -10.01 -24.11 0.45
N LYS A 76 -9.69 -23.42 -0.66
CA LYS A 76 -10.52 -23.40 -1.88
C LYS A 76 -9.99 -24.35 -2.96
N ASN A 77 -8.69 -24.28 -3.22
CA ASN A 77 -8.04 -24.98 -4.35
C ASN A 77 -7.21 -26.20 -3.89
N ALA A 78 -7.26 -26.54 -2.60
CA ALA A 78 -6.53 -27.64 -2.00
C ALA A 78 -7.35 -28.22 -0.83
N PRO A 79 -7.10 -29.48 -0.41
CA PRO A 79 -7.86 -30.09 0.67
C PRO A 79 -7.69 -29.40 2.03
N LEU A 80 -6.53 -28.79 2.27
CA LEU A 80 -6.16 -28.15 3.54
C LEU A 80 -5.33 -26.90 3.30
N LEU A 81 -5.50 -25.91 4.17
CA LEU A 81 -4.56 -24.82 4.37
C LEU A 81 -3.28 -25.37 4.97
N ARG A 82 -2.13 -24.77 4.62
CA ARG A 82 -0.83 -25.09 5.21
C ARG A 82 -0.09 -23.79 5.50
N PHE A 83 0.17 -23.53 6.77
CA PHE A 83 0.84 -22.30 7.22
C PHE A 83 1.65 -22.56 8.49
N ARG A 84 2.58 -21.66 8.82
CA ARG A 84 3.31 -21.71 10.09
C ARG A 84 2.55 -20.90 11.16
N THR A 85 2.69 -21.29 12.41
CA THR A 85 1.93 -20.74 13.54
C THR A 85 2.28 -19.30 13.91
N ASP A 86 3.44 -18.81 13.50
CA ASP A 86 3.88 -17.45 13.81
C ASP A 86 4.40 -16.72 12.56
N TYR A 87 4.30 -15.39 12.57
CA TYR A 87 4.72 -14.53 11.48
C TYR A 87 5.19 -13.18 12.00
N ARG A 88 6.45 -12.84 11.71
CA ARG A 88 6.98 -11.49 11.85
C ARG A 88 6.58 -10.66 10.62
N PRO A 89 5.87 -9.53 10.75
CA PRO A 89 5.49 -8.70 9.62
C PRO A 89 6.67 -7.92 8.98
N HIS A 90 6.57 -7.63 7.68
CA HIS A 90 7.51 -6.75 6.96
C HIS A 90 7.43 -5.27 7.39
N THR A 91 6.32 -4.89 8.02
CA THR A 91 5.99 -3.51 8.35
C THR A 91 5.77 -3.36 9.85
N THR A 92 6.14 -2.21 10.38
CA THR A 92 5.85 -1.80 11.76
C THR A 92 4.39 -1.40 11.91
N ALA A 93 3.85 -1.41 13.13
CA ALA A 93 2.44 -1.10 13.39
C ALA A 93 2.03 0.28 12.86
N SER A 94 2.97 1.23 12.77
CA SER A 94 2.80 2.55 12.17
C SER A 94 3.21 2.61 10.69
N GLY A 95 3.13 1.49 9.96
CA GLY A 95 3.40 1.32 8.53
C GLY A 95 4.83 1.59 8.02
N GLY A 96 5.78 1.96 8.87
CA GLY A 96 7.20 2.02 8.52
C GLY A 96 7.80 0.63 8.21
N ARG A 97 9.00 0.58 7.61
CA ARG A 97 9.70 -0.68 7.26
C ARG A 97 10.14 -1.43 8.53
N GLY A 98 9.62 -2.63 8.76
CA GLY A 98 9.89 -3.49 9.92
C GLY A 98 10.94 -4.60 9.68
N GLY A 99 11.43 -4.71 8.44
CA GLY A 99 12.42 -5.69 8.00
C GLY A 99 11.82 -6.76 7.07
N PRO A 100 12.54 -7.87 6.81
CA PRO A 100 11.97 -9.01 6.11
C PRO A 100 10.91 -9.66 6.99
N GLY A 101 9.76 -9.97 6.41
CA GLY A 101 8.70 -10.73 7.05
C GLY A 101 9.03 -12.20 7.00
N VAL A 102 8.85 -12.88 8.12
CA VAL A 102 9.33 -14.25 8.31
C VAL A 102 8.26 -15.07 9.01
N ALA A 103 7.81 -16.15 8.36
CA ALA A 103 6.95 -17.14 8.97
C ALA A 103 7.78 -18.14 9.77
N THR A 104 7.51 -18.29 11.07
CA THR A 104 8.27 -19.14 12.00
C THR A 104 7.35 -20.10 12.77
N GLY A 105 7.93 -21.07 13.46
CA GLY A 105 7.18 -22.08 14.22
C GLY A 105 6.73 -23.30 13.39
N PRO A 106 6.03 -24.26 14.03
CA PRO A 106 5.56 -25.48 13.39
C PRO A 106 4.55 -25.19 12.29
N VAL A 107 4.58 -26.03 11.25
CA VAL A 107 3.58 -26.02 10.17
C VAL A 107 2.32 -26.73 10.64
N ILE A 108 1.18 -26.05 10.55
CA ILE A 108 -0.13 -26.62 10.84
C ILE A 108 -0.98 -26.74 9.57
N ARG A 109 -1.93 -27.67 9.62
CA ARG A 109 -2.87 -27.94 8.53
C ARG A 109 -4.30 -27.86 9.04
N ALA A 110 -5.16 -27.13 8.33
CA ALA A 110 -6.55 -26.94 8.73
C ALA A 110 -7.45 -26.80 7.50
N LYS A 111 -8.72 -27.23 7.61
CA LYS A 111 -9.72 -27.01 6.54
C LYS A 111 -10.09 -25.53 6.41
N ALA A 112 -10.20 -24.86 7.55
CA ALA A 112 -10.44 -23.44 7.65
C ALA A 112 -9.83 -22.88 8.94
N VAL A 113 -9.59 -21.57 8.97
CA VAL A 113 -9.14 -20.82 10.14
C VAL A 113 -9.97 -19.56 10.28
N MET A 114 -10.23 -19.14 11.52
CA MET A 114 -10.81 -17.82 11.79
C MET A 114 -9.67 -16.81 11.90
N HIS A 115 -9.47 -16.01 10.86
CA HIS A 115 -8.48 -14.95 10.87
C HIS A 115 -9.02 -13.78 11.71
N PRO A 116 -8.26 -13.25 12.68
CA PRO A 116 -8.72 -12.13 13.53
C PRO A 116 -8.82 -10.79 12.80
N GLY A 117 -8.40 -10.75 11.53
CA GLY A 117 -8.23 -9.54 10.75
C GLY A 117 -6.83 -8.97 10.91
N ILE A 118 -6.56 -7.87 10.22
CA ILE A 118 -5.32 -7.09 10.39
C ILE A 118 -5.68 -5.63 10.64
N LYS A 119 -4.93 -4.97 11.52
CA LYS A 119 -5.04 -3.52 11.70
C LYS A 119 -4.49 -2.79 10.47
N ALA A 120 -5.13 -1.68 10.12
CA ALA A 120 -4.68 -0.76 9.09
C ALA A 120 -3.23 -0.33 9.33
N ARG A 121 -2.49 -0.14 8.24
CA ARG A 121 -1.13 0.41 8.27
C ARG A 121 -1.08 1.85 7.79
N ASP A 122 -2.16 2.36 7.20
CA ASP A 122 -2.33 3.76 6.80
C ASP A 122 -1.18 4.28 5.92
N PHE A 123 -0.76 3.51 4.92
CA PHE A 123 0.36 3.89 4.04
C PHE A 123 0.07 5.21 3.31
N ASP A 124 -1.17 5.40 2.89
CA ASP A 124 -1.62 6.59 2.15
C ASP A 124 -1.47 7.86 3.01
N SER A 125 -1.93 7.79 4.26
CA SER A 125 -1.80 8.88 5.25
C SER A 125 -0.33 9.21 5.55
N GLN A 126 0.54 8.20 5.59
CA GLN A 126 1.97 8.40 5.82
C GLN A 126 2.68 9.06 4.65
N VAL A 127 2.37 8.67 3.42
CA VAL A 127 2.90 9.34 2.22
C VAL A 127 2.43 10.79 2.19
N ALA A 128 1.13 11.05 2.41
CA ALA A 128 0.58 12.39 2.44
C ALA A 128 1.30 13.27 3.48
N LYS A 129 1.43 12.79 4.73
CA LYS A 129 2.10 13.53 5.80
C LYS A 129 3.58 13.80 5.51
N SER A 130 4.29 12.84 4.92
CA SER A 130 5.70 12.98 4.53
C SER A 130 5.86 14.09 3.48
N GLU A 131 4.96 14.15 2.50
CA GLU A 131 5.03 15.12 1.41
C GLU A 131 4.55 16.51 1.83
N GLU A 132 3.49 16.62 2.63
CA GLU A 132 3.08 17.89 3.24
C GLU A 132 4.21 18.52 4.06
N ALA A 133 4.91 17.71 4.86
CA ALA A 133 6.06 18.18 5.65
C ALA A 133 7.22 18.70 4.78
N LYS A 134 7.37 18.21 3.54
CA LYS A 134 8.37 18.71 2.59
C LYS A 134 7.94 20.05 1.98
N VAL A 135 6.65 20.21 1.66
CA VAL A 135 6.10 21.45 1.08
C VAL A 135 6.08 22.61 2.08
N VAL A 136 5.80 22.35 3.36
CA VAL A 136 5.73 23.41 4.40
C VAL A 136 7.12 23.90 4.82
N ARG A 137 8.19 23.17 4.49
CA ARG A 137 9.58 23.51 4.85
C ARG A 137 10.34 24.31 3.79
N ASP A 138 9.74 24.47 2.60
CA ASP A 138 10.26 25.28 1.49
C ASP A 138 9.51 26.63 1.43
#